data_AF-K9XIS8-F1
#
_entry.id   AF-K9XIS8-F1
#
_cell.length_a   1.000
_cell.length_b   1.000
_cell.length_c   1.000
_cell.angle_alpha   90.00
_cell.angle_beta   90.00
_cell.angle_gamma   90.00
#
_symmetry.space_group_name_H-M   'P 1'
#
loop_
_entity.id
_entity.type
_entity.pdbx_description
1 polymer ?
#
loop_
_entity_poly.entity_id
_entity_poly.type
_entity_poly.pdbx_seq_one_letter_code
_entity_poly.pdbx_strand_id
1 'polypeptide(L)'
;MKQLEKNWLEWIVFAISLVLVVGTLGYLVYDGANTGSSPPSFEFQLGQPQPQQNYFVVPVSVTNQGDETAEGVLVEVVLESNGTEQETAEFEIAFLPRQSTREGWVTFKTDPRTVDQMSARVMGFEKP
;
A
#
# COMPACT_ATOMS: atom_id res chain seq x y z
N MET A 1 19.53 -60.00 1.01
CA MET A 1 19.20 -58.70 1.64
C MET A 1 19.99 -57.63 0.90
N LYS A 2 19.33 -56.70 0.19
CA LYS A 2 20.02 -55.63 -0.56
C LYS A 2 20.73 -54.73 0.45
N GLN A 3 22.05 -54.61 0.33
CA GLN A 3 22.85 -53.66 1.09
C GLN A 3 22.34 -52.26 0.72
N LEU A 4 21.87 -51.49 1.72
CA LEU A 4 21.57 -50.08 1.54
C LEU A 4 22.91 -49.36 1.36
N GLU A 5 23.33 -49.14 0.12
CA GLU A 5 24.44 -48.23 -0.15
C GLU A 5 24.03 -46.85 0.36
N LYS A 6 24.78 -46.35 1.34
CA LYS A 6 24.49 -45.09 2.02
C LYS A 6 24.77 -43.96 1.03
N ASN A 7 23.75 -43.54 0.29
CA ASN A 7 23.89 -42.46 -0.68
C ASN A 7 23.97 -41.12 0.07
N TRP A 8 25.19 -40.70 0.39
CA TRP A 8 25.47 -39.46 1.10
C TRP A 8 24.85 -38.23 0.41
N LEU A 9 24.74 -38.25 -0.92
CA LEU A 9 24.12 -37.18 -1.69
C LEU A 9 22.60 -37.15 -1.49
N GLU A 10 21.95 -38.32 -1.41
CA GLU A 10 20.53 -38.44 -1.05
C GLU A 10 20.24 -37.84 0.33
N TRP A 11 21.10 -38.11 1.32
CA TRP A 11 20.96 -37.55 2.66
C TRP A 11 21.16 -36.03 2.70
N ILE A 12 22.09 -35.50 1.90
CA ILE A 12 22.28 -34.05 1.77
C ILE A 12 21.05 -33.39 1.15
N VAL A 13 20.55 -33.94 0.04
CA VAL A 13 19.35 -33.42 -0.62
C VAL A 13 18.16 -33.49 0.32
N PHE A 14 17.96 -34.62 1.02
CA PHE A 14 16.91 -34.78 2.02
C PHE A 14 17.02 -33.72 3.12
N ALA A 15 18.21 -33.50 3.68
CA ALA A 15 18.42 -32.49 4.73
C ALA A 15 18.11 -31.08 4.24
N ILE A 16 18.57 -30.71 3.04
CA ILE A 16 18.29 -29.40 2.43
C ILE A 16 16.78 -29.24 2.18
N SER A 17 16.13 -30.24 1.58
CA SER A 17 14.70 -30.22 1.34
C SER A 17 13.91 -30.10 2.64
N LEU A 18 14.30 -30.84 3.68
CA LEU A 18 13.66 -30.76 4.99
C LEU A 18 13.80 -29.38 5.62
N VAL A 19 14.99 -28.77 5.56
CA VAL A 19 15.23 -27.42 6.06
C VAL A 19 14.36 -26.40 5.32
N LEU A 20 14.27 -26.49 3.99
CA LEU A 20 13.41 -25.59 3.21
C LEU A 20 11.93 -25.76 3.59
N VAL A 21 11.43 -26.99 3.69
CA VAL A 21 10.05 -27.26 4.08
C VAL A 21 9.74 -26.74 5.48
N VAL A 22 10.58 -27.06 6.46
CA VAL A 22 10.40 -26.60 7.85
C VAL A 22 10.55 -25.08 7.94
N GLY A 23 11.47 -24.48 7.19
CA GLY A 23 11.66 -23.04 7.12
C GLY A 23 10.42 -22.32 6.56
N THR A 24 9.87 -22.81 5.45
CA THR A 24 8.63 -22.26 4.88
C THR A 24 7.45 -22.44 5.82
N LEU A 25 7.27 -23.61 6.43
CA LEU A 25 6.20 -23.86 7.41
C LEU A 25 6.34 -22.95 8.63
N GLY A 26 7.54 -22.83 9.20
CA GLY A 26 7.81 -21.95 10.34
C GLY A 26 7.54 -20.48 10.01
N TYR A 27 7.91 -20.04 8.81
CA TYR A 27 7.58 -18.70 8.32
C TYR A 27 6.07 -18.48 8.17
N LEU A 28 5.33 -19.43 7.59
CA LEU A 28 3.87 -19.32 7.44
C LEU A 28 3.15 -19.29 8.78
N VAL A 29 3.58 -20.09 9.76
CA VAL A 29 3.04 -20.05 11.12
C VAL A 29 3.33 -18.71 11.78
N TYR A 30 4.55 -18.18 11.61
CA TYR A 30 4.92 -16.87 12.11
C TYR A 30 4.07 -15.76 11.48
N ASP A 31 3.94 -15.72 10.15
CA ASP A 31 3.14 -14.73 9.42
C ASP A 31 1.65 -14.79 9.81
N GLY A 32 1.11 -16.00 9.94
CA GLY A 32 -0.28 -16.22 10.37
C GLY A 32 -0.52 -15.77 11.82
N ALA A 33 0.43 -15.99 12.73
CA ALA A 33 0.33 -15.57 14.13
C ALA A 33 0.51 -14.05 14.31
N ASN A 34 1.26 -13.39 13.42
CA ASN A 34 1.54 -11.96 13.46
C ASN A 34 0.59 -11.11 12.61
N THR A 35 -0.34 -11.72 11.86
CA THR A 35 -1.38 -10.96 11.15
C THR A 35 -2.35 -10.38 12.16
N GLY A 36 -2.26 -9.07 12.39
CA GLY A 36 -3.24 -8.33 13.18
C GLY A 36 -4.60 -8.25 12.48
N SER A 37 -5.58 -7.66 13.15
CA SER A 37 -6.92 -7.36 12.61
C SER A 37 -7.22 -5.87 12.69
N SER A 38 -6.19 -5.03 12.58
CA SER A 38 -6.42 -3.59 12.55
C SER A 38 -7.16 -3.20 11.27
N PRO A 39 -8.21 -2.35 11.37
CA PRO A 39 -8.90 -1.84 10.20
C PRO A 39 -7.94 -1.04 9.31
N PRO A 40 -8.28 -0.82 8.03
CA PRO A 40 -7.46 0.00 7.14
C PRO A 40 -7.15 1.37 7.78
N SER A 41 -5.88 1.75 7.72
CA SER A 41 -5.37 3.00 8.28
C SER A 41 -4.54 3.70 7.21
N PHE A 42 -4.94 4.89 6.79
CA PHE A 42 -4.36 5.55 5.62
C PHE A 42 -3.37 6.63 6.02
N GLU A 43 -2.17 6.55 5.47
CA GLU A 43 -1.17 7.61 5.51
C GLU A 43 -1.00 8.19 4.11
N PHE A 44 -0.89 9.53 4.03
CA PHE A 44 -0.77 10.25 2.79
C PHE A 44 0.59 10.89 2.64
N GLN A 45 1.13 10.84 1.42
CA GLN A 45 2.29 11.63 1.01
C GLN A 45 1.93 12.39 -0.26
N LEU A 46 1.87 13.71 -0.14
CA LEU A 46 1.61 14.61 -1.24
C LEU A 46 2.94 14.95 -1.94
N GLY A 47 2.98 14.68 -3.24
CA GLY A 47 4.13 14.98 -4.09
C GLY A 47 4.23 16.46 -4.45
N GLN A 48 5.33 16.81 -5.11
CA GLN A 48 5.54 18.17 -5.62
C GLN A 48 4.56 18.47 -6.78
N PRO A 49 3.80 19.57 -6.73
CA PRO A 49 2.94 19.99 -7.84
C PRO A 49 3.75 20.25 -9.11
N GLN A 50 3.32 19.64 -10.21
CA GLN A 50 3.94 19.82 -11.53
C GLN A 50 3.03 20.65 -12.44
N PRO A 51 3.51 21.77 -13.00
CA PRO A 51 2.73 22.55 -13.94
C PRO A 51 2.61 21.83 -15.28
N GLN A 52 1.38 21.77 -15.81
CA GLN A 52 1.05 21.38 -17.16
C GLN A 52 0.40 22.58 -17.88
N GLN A 53 0.17 22.49 -19.20
CA GLN A 53 -0.20 23.65 -20.03
C GLN A 53 -1.36 24.51 -19.45
N ASN A 54 -2.39 23.87 -18.88
CA ASN A 54 -3.59 24.56 -18.38
C ASN A 54 -4.06 24.07 -17.00
N TYR A 55 -3.28 23.22 -16.34
CA TYR A 55 -3.61 22.63 -15.05
C TYR A 55 -2.33 22.16 -14.34
N PHE A 56 -2.47 21.84 -13.06
CA PHE A 56 -1.39 21.34 -12.21
C PHE A 56 -1.69 19.91 -11.83
N VAL A 57 -0.68 19.05 -11.87
CA VAL A 57 -0.77 17.66 -11.46
C VAL A 57 -0.06 17.48 -10.13
N VAL A 58 -0.72 16.83 -9.19
CA VAL A 58 -0.15 16.50 -7.88
C VAL A 58 -0.17 14.97 -7.71
N PRO A 59 1.01 14.34 -7.60
CA PRO A 59 1.10 12.93 -7.22
C PRO A 59 0.66 12.74 -5.77
N VAL A 60 -0.13 11.70 -5.50
CA VAL A 60 -0.63 11.36 -4.17
C VAL A 60 -0.32 9.90 -3.91
N SER A 61 0.50 9.65 -2.90
CA SER A 61 0.77 8.29 -2.41
C SER A 61 -0.07 8.03 -1.17
N VAL A 62 -0.77 6.90 -1.17
CA VAL A 62 -1.62 6.43 -0.07
C VAL A 62 -1.11 5.09 0.40
N THR A 63 -0.74 5.00 1.68
CA THR A 63 -0.27 3.78 2.32
C THR A 63 -1.32 3.27 3.29
N ASN A 64 -1.71 2.01 3.15
CA ASN A 64 -2.53 1.33 4.14
C ASN A 64 -1.63 0.66 5.18
N GLN A 65 -1.51 1.27 6.35
CA GLN A 65 -0.79 0.74 7.50
C GLN A 65 -1.63 -0.24 8.35
N GLY A 66 -2.87 -0.51 7.95
CA GLY A 66 -3.71 -1.52 8.57
C GLY A 66 -3.36 -2.95 8.15
N ASP A 67 -4.00 -3.92 8.80
CA ASP A 67 -3.82 -5.35 8.51
C ASP A 67 -4.89 -5.90 7.56
N GLU A 68 -5.97 -5.15 7.35
CA GLU A 68 -7.04 -5.46 6.40
C GLU A 68 -6.84 -4.74 5.07
N THR A 69 -7.36 -5.31 3.99
CA THR A 69 -7.38 -4.68 2.67
C THR A 69 -8.59 -3.76 2.55
N ALA A 70 -8.40 -2.60 1.92
CA ALA A 70 -9.49 -1.69 1.54
C ALA A 70 -9.75 -1.75 0.03
N GLU A 71 -11.02 -1.76 -0.35
CA GLU A 71 -11.51 -1.69 -1.73
C GLU A 71 -12.28 -0.39 -1.96
N GLY A 72 -12.26 0.11 -3.19
CA GLY A 72 -12.98 1.33 -3.58
C GLY A 72 -12.59 2.57 -2.76
N VAL A 73 -11.30 2.75 -2.49
CA VAL A 73 -10.82 3.86 -1.63
C VAL A 73 -10.94 5.18 -2.39
N LEU A 74 -11.92 6.00 -2.01
CA LEU A 74 -12.12 7.33 -2.56
C LEU A 74 -11.25 8.34 -1.82
N VAL A 75 -10.26 8.88 -2.51
CA VAL A 75 -9.31 9.85 -1.97
C VAL A 75 -9.69 11.23 -2.47
N GLU A 76 -9.84 12.16 -1.55
CA GLU A 76 -10.09 13.58 -1.82
C GLU A 76 -8.86 14.39 -1.44
N VAL A 77 -8.46 15.33 -2.31
CA VAL A 77 -7.42 16.31 -2.06
C VAL A 77 -8.01 17.71 -2.21
N VAL A 78 -7.83 18.52 -1.17
CA VAL A 78 -8.43 19.83 -1.02
C VAL A 78 -7.34 20.90 -0.99
N LEU A 79 -7.52 21.96 -1.79
CA LEU A 79 -6.76 23.20 -1.71
C LEU A 79 -7.54 24.21 -0.87
N GLU A 80 -6.90 24.73 0.17
CA GLU A 80 -7.47 25.73 1.07
C GLU A 80 -6.64 27.02 1.02
N SER A 81 -7.34 28.15 0.95
CA SER A 81 -6.73 29.48 1.10
C SER A 81 -7.57 30.31 2.05
N ASN A 82 -6.90 30.99 2.99
CA ASN A 82 -7.51 31.80 4.06
C ASN A 82 -8.55 31.02 4.90
N GLY A 83 -8.35 29.70 5.05
CA GLY A 83 -9.29 28.83 5.78
C GLY A 83 -10.58 28.52 5.02
N THR A 84 -10.64 28.81 3.72
CA THR A 84 -11.75 28.43 2.85
C THR A 84 -11.28 27.44 1.78
N GLU A 85 -12.07 26.39 1.58
CA GLU A 85 -11.89 25.45 0.48
C GLU A 85 -12.03 26.20 -0.85
N GLN A 86 -10.99 26.11 -1.68
CA GLN A 86 -10.93 26.80 -2.97
C GLN A 86 -11.21 25.83 -4.13
N GLU A 87 -10.59 24.65 -4.10
CA GLU A 87 -10.71 23.64 -5.16
C GLU A 87 -10.48 22.25 -4.57
N THR A 88 -11.24 21.28 -5.06
CA THR A 88 -11.20 19.89 -4.60
C THR A 88 -11.09 18.97 -5.80
N ALA A 89 -10.28 17.92 -5.67
CA ALA A 89 -10.08 16.90 -6.68
C ALA A 89 -10.02 15.53 -6.01
N GLU A 90 -10.48 14.51 -6.74
CA GLU A 90 -10.61 13.16 -6.20
C GLU A 90 -10.09 12.10 -7.18
N PHE A 91 -9.72 10.95 -6.64
CA PHE A 91 -9.47 9.74 -7.40
C PHE A 91 -9.81 8.51 -6.58
N GLU A 92 -10.03 7.39 -7.25
CA GLU A 92 -10.37 6.13 -6.62
C GLU A 92 -9.24 5.11 -6.77
N ILE A 93 -8.91 4.42 -5.69
CA ILE A 93 -8.03 3.26 -5.69
C ILE A 93 -8.91 2.02 -5.55
N ALA A 94 -9.02 1.25 -6.63
CA ALA A 94 -9.83 0.03 -6.63
C ALA A 94 -9.40 -0.95 -5.53
N PHE A 95 -8.10 -1.12 -5.29
CA PHE A 95 -7.61 -2.07 -4.29
C PHE A 95 -6.33 -1.60 -3.60
N LEU A 96 -6.38 -1.48 -2.28
CA LEU A 96 -5.28 -1.06 -1.42
C LEU A 96 -5.00 -2.13 -0.34
N PRO A 97 -4.11 -3.09 -0.63
CA PRO A 97 -3.77 -4.18 0.29
C PRO A 97 -3.19 -3.70 1.62
N ARG A 98 -3.21 -4.59 2.62
CA ARG A 98 -2.50 -4.39 3.89
C ARG A 98 -1.02 -4.07 3.66
N GLN A 99 -0.48 -3.15 4.46
CA GLN A 99 0.95 -2.75 4.43
C GLN A 99 1.46 -2.38 3.02
N SER A 100 0.58 -1.85 2.17
CA SER A 100 0.89 -1.52 0.77
C SER A 100 0.66 -0.04 0.50
N THR A 101 1.45 0.49 -0.44
CA THR A 101 1.29 1.85 -0.98
C THR A 101 0.72 1.77 -2.39
N ARG A 102 -0.17 2.72 -2.71
CA ARG A 102 -0.63 3.00 -4.08
C ARG A 102 -0.44 4.48 -4.38
N GLU A 103 -0.22 4.78 -5.64
CA GLU A 103 -0.02 6.14 -6.13
C GLU A 103 -1.13 6.47 -7.13
N GLY A 104 -1.60 7.71 -7.05
CA GLY A 104 -2.51 8.30 -8.02
C GLY A 104 -2.16 9.77 -8.26
N TRP A 105 -2.92 10.41 -9.13
CA TRP A 105 -2.73 11.82 -9.45
C TRP A 105 -4.06 12.54 -9.38
N VAL A 106 -4.04 13.71 -8.77
CA VAL A 106 -5.12 14.68 -8.84
C VAL A 106 -4.70 15.87 -9.68
N THR A 107 -5.67 16.55 -10.27
CA THR A 107 -5.42 17.73 -11.11
C THR A 107 -6.19 18.94 -10.60
N PHE A 108 -5.53 20.09 -10.59
CA PHE A 108 -6.13 21.37 -10.18
C PHE A 108 -5.98 22.41 -11.29
N LYS A 109 -6.94 23.33 -11.40
CA LYS A 109 -6.80 24.54 -12.21
C LYS A 109 -6.00 25.61 -11.47
N THR A 110 -6.17 25.67 -10.16
CA THR A 110 -5.43 26.54 -9.25
C THR A 110 -4.01 26.01 -9.05
N ASP A 111 -3.01 26.89 -8.99
CA ASP A 111 -1.64 26.51 -8.67
C ASP A 111 -1.54 26.14 -7.17
N PRO A 112 -1.31 24.85 -6.81
CA PRO A 112 -1.27 24.42 -5.42
C PRO A 112 -0.12 25.06 -4.62
N ARG A 113 0.83 25.72 -5.27
CA ARG A 113 1.96 26.43 -4.62
C ARG A 113 1.58 27.83 -4.17
N THR A 114 0.42 28.34 -4.58
CA THR A 114 -0.08 29.68 -4.25
C THR A 114 -1.12 29.69 -3.13
N VAL A 115 -1.58 28.52 -2.71
CA VAL A 115 -2.54 28.35 -1.62
C VAL A 115 -1.83 28.09 -0.29
N ASP A 116 -2.54 28.31 0.82
CA ASP A 116 -1.95 28.22 2.15
C ASP A 116 -1.76 26.76 2.59
N GLN A 117 -2.70 25.90 2.21
CA GLN A 117 -2.72 24.51 2.63
C GLN A 117 -3.26 23.59 1.54
N MET A 118 -2.65 22.42 1.42
CA MET A 118 -3.14 21.28 0.64
C MET A 118 -3.23 20.07 1.56
N SER A 119 -4.38 19.41 1.59
CA SER A 119 -4.62 18.25 2.45
C SER A 119 -5.30 17.12 1.68
N ALA A 120 -5.08 15.89 2.14
CA ALA A 120 -5.72 14.70 1.58
C ALA A 120 -6.44 13.91 2.66
N ARG A 121 -7.56 13.30 2.30
CA ARG A 121 -8.32 12.39 3.17
C ARG A 121 -8.99 11.28 2.38
N VAL A 122 -9.28 10.17 3.05
CA VAL A 122 -10.18 9.14 2.50
C VAL A 122 -11.61 9.53 2.85
N MET A 123 -12.46 9.57 1.83
CA MET A 123 -13.89 9.85 1.98
C MET A 123 -14.71 8.60 2.27
N GLY A 124 -14.29 7.46 1.72
CA GLY A 124 -14.95 6.18 1.90
C GLY A 124 -14.12 5.03 1.35
N PHE A 125 -14.41 3.83 1.83
CA PHE A 125 -13.83 2.56 1.39
C PHE A 125 -14.71 1.41 1.88
N GLU A 126 -14.57 0.22 1.29
CA GLU A 126 -15.27 -1.00 1.68
C GLU A 126 -14.31 -2.15 1.99
N LYS A 127 -14.87 -3.22 2.58
CA LYS A 127 -14.16 -4.49 2.72
C LYS A 127 -14.30 -5.28 1.41
N PRO A 128 -13.24 -5.94 0.94
CA PRO A 128 -13.32 -6.82 -0.22
C PRO A 128 -14.17 -8.07 0.02
#